data_AF-A0A534A1S1-F1
#
_entry.id   AF-A0A534A1S1-F1
#
_cell.length_a   1.000
_cell.length_b   1.000
_cell.length_c   1.000
_cell.angle_alpha   90.00
_cell.angle_beta   90.00
_cell.angle_gamma   90.00
#
_symmetry.space_group_name_H-M   'P 1'
#
loop_
_entity.id
_entity.type
_entity.pdbx_description
1 polymer ?
#
loop_
_entity_poly.entity_id
_entity_poly.type
_entity_poly.pdbx_seq_one_letter_code
_entity_poly.pdbx_strand_id
1 'polypeptide(L)' 'MRSLKKKFNPDKNFVSAIDRFLADFDKHHPQKSASQQQEIEQYQALMAKRDIKTDRPLMNILTATQPL' A
#
# COMPACT_ATOMS: atom_id res chain seq x y z
N MET A 1 26.81 30.13 18.52
CA MET A 1 25.70 30.05 17.53
C MET A 1 24.56 29.24 18.17
N ARG A 2 23.33 29.75 18.22
CA ARG A 2 22.18 29.01 18.78
C ARG A 2 21.55 28.15 17.68
N SER A 3 21.48 26.84 17.89
CA SER A 3 20.82 25.91 16.98
C SER A 3 19.31 25.91 17.24
N LEU A 4 18.53 26.45 16.30
CA LEU A 4 17.08 26.31 16.28
C LEU A 4 16.74 24.85 15.94
N LYS A 5 16.51 24.02 16.96
CA LYS A 5 15.88 22.71 16.74
C LYS A 5 14.40 22.93 16.43
N LYS A 6 14.07 23.07 15.14
CA LYS A 6 12.68 23.11 14.66
C LYS A 6 12.08 21.74 14.95
N LYS A 7 11.23 21.63 15.97
CA LYS A 7 10.50 20.39 16.27
C LYS A 7 9.50 20.14 15.13
N PHE A 8 9.88 19.28 14.19
CA PHE A 8 8.97 18.80 13.16
C PHE A 8 8.06 17.75 13.80
N ASN A 9 6.83 18.14 14.11
CA ASN A 9 5.77 17.24 14.53
C ASN A 9 4.85 17.03 13.33
N PRO A 10 5.11 16.03 12.47
CA PRO A 10 4.20 15.71 11.38
C PRO A 10 2.88 15.25 11.97
N ASP A 11 1.78 15.85 11.50
CA ASP A 11 0.44 15.37 11.83
C ASP A 11 0.27 13.97 11.25
N LYS A 12 0.01 12.99 12.12
CA LYS A 12 -0.18 11.59 11.73
C LYS A 12 -1.46 11.38 10.93
N ASN A 13 -2.38 12.34 10.97
CA ASN A 13 -3.64 12.30 10.24
C ASN A 13 -3.59 13.11 8.94
N PHE A 14 -2.44 13.68 8.59
CA PHE A 14 -2.29 14.38 7.33
C PHE A 14 -2.35 13.39 6.17
N VAL A 15 -3.32 13.59 5.29
CA VAL A 15 -3.44 12.88 4.01
C VAL A 15 -3.27 13.93 2.92
N SER A 16 -2.34 13.71 1.98
CA SER A 16 -2.14 14.67 0.89
C SER A 16 -3.34 14.65 -0.06
N ALA A 17 -3.54 15.74 -0.80
CA ALA A 17 -4.59 15.80 -1.82
C ALA A 17 -4.41 14.70 -2.89
N ILE A 18 -3.15 14.32 -3.17
CA ILE A 18 -2.80 13.26 -4.12
C ILE A 18 -3.21 11.91 -3.55
N ASP A 19 -2.89 11.62 -2.30
CA ASP A 19 -3.27 10.36 -1.65
C ASP A 19 -4.79 10.20 -1.61
N ARG A 20 -5.50 11.29 -1.34
CA ARG A 20 -6.97 11.31 -1.39
C ARG A 20 -7.49 11.05 -2.79
N PHE A 21 -6.92 11.70 -3.81
CA PHE A 21 -7.28 11.46 -5.20
C PHE A 21 -7.05 10.00 -5.61
N LEU A 22 -5.90 9.40 -5.26
CA LEU A 22 -5.59 8.02 -5.60
C LEU A 22 -6.59 7.06 -4.94
N ALA A 23 -6.91 7.27 -3.66
CA ALA A 23 -7.89 6.46 -2.95
C ALA A 23 -9.29 6.57 -3.56
N ASP A 24 -9.73 7.78 -3.90
CA ASP A 24 -11.03 8.02 -4.53
C ASP A 24 -11.05 7.43 -5.96
N PHE A 25 -9.96 7.58 -6.71
CA PHE A 25 -9.83 7.03 -8.06
C PHE A 25 -9.95 5.50 -8.05
N ASP A 26 -9.22 4.82 -7.17
CA ASP A 26 -9.28 3.36 -7.03
C ASP A 26 -10.67 2.88 -6.62
N LYS A 27 -11.35 3.61 -5.73
CA LYS A 27 -12.73 3.31 -5.32
C LYS A 27 -13.71 3.35 -6.48
N HIS A 28 -13.53 4.30 -7.39
CA HIS A 28 -14.41 4.48 -8.54
C HIS A 28 -14.02 3.63 -9.76
N HIS A 29 -12.80 3.08 -9.78
CA HIS A 29 -12.29 2.22 -10.85
C HIS A 29 -11.88 0.84 -10.30
N PRO A 30 -12.85 0.01 -9.87
CA PRO A 30 -12.55 -1.29 -9.26
C PRO A 30 -11.92 -2.29 -10.24
N GLN A 31 -12.00 -2.01 -11.54
CA GLN A 31 -11.44 -2.86 -12.58
C GLN A 31 -9.99 -2.45 -12.83
N LYS A 32 -9.06 -3.36 -12.53
CA LYS A 32 -7.65 -3.17 -12.85
C LYS A 32 -7.42 -3.34 -14.34
N SER A 33 -6.59 -2.48 -14.91
CA SER A 33 -6.12 -2.66 -16.29
C SER A 33 -5.24 -3.91 -16.39
N ALA A 34 -5.14 -4.47 -17.60
CA ALA A 34 -4.28 -5.62 -17.86
C ALA A 34 -2.81 -5.38 -17.45
N SER A 35 -2.31 -4.15 -17.66
CA SER A 35 -0.94 -3.79 -17.26
C SER A 35 -0.77 -3.76 -15.74
N GLN A 36 -1.75 -3.25 -14.99
CA GLN A 36 -1.70 -3.26 -13.53
C GLN A 36 -1.77 -4.68 -12.98
N GLN A 37 -2.56 -5.54 -13.60
CA GLN A 37 -2.66 -6.95 -13.22
C GLN A 37 -1.32 -7.67 -13.41
N GLN A 38 -0.64 -7.44 -14.53
CA GLN A 38 0.69 -8.00 -14.79
C GLN A 38 1.74 -7.52 -13.78
N GLU A 39 1.71 -6.24 -13.41
CA GLU A 39 2.63 -5.68 -12.41
C GLU A 39 2.43 -6.33 -11.03
N ILE A 40 1.17 -6.51 -10.62
CA ILE A 40 0.82 -7.19 -9.36
C ILE A 40 1.35 -8.63 -9.37
N GLU A 41 1.14 -9.37 -10.45
CA GLU A 41 1.61 -10.76 -10.59
C GLU A 41 3.13 -10.88 -10.53
N GLN A 42 3.85 -9.97 -11.19
CA GLN A 42 5.32 -9.92 -11.13
C GLN A 42 5.82 -9.65 -9.72
N TYR A 43 5.22 -8.68 -9.03
CA TYR A 43 5.59 -8.35 -7.66
C TYR A 43 5.31 -9.52 -6.69
N GLN A 44 4.15 -10.18 -6.83
CA GLN A 44 3.81 -11.36 -6.04
C GLN A 44 4.80 -12.51 -6.29
N ALA A 45 5.15 -12.79 -7.54
CA ALA A 45 6.12 -13.82 -7.88
C ALA A 45 7.51 -13.52 -7.29
N LEU A 46 7.92 -12.25 -7.27
CA LEU A 46 9.18 -11.82 -6.66
C LEU A 46 9.15 -11.97 -5.13
N MET A 47 8.07 -11.54 -4.48
CA MET A 47 7.89 -11.69 -3.04
C MET A 47 7.85 -13.16 -2.62
N ALA A 48 7.12 -14.01 -3.34
CA ALA A 48 7.10 -15.45 -3.09
C ALA A 48 8.52 -16.05 -3.15
N LYS A 49 9.31 -15.68 -4.17
CA LYS A 49 10.72 -16.13 -4.29
C LYS A 49 11.62 -15.61 -3.16
N ARG A 50 11.36 -14.41 -2.65
CA ARG A 50 12.08 -13.82 -1.52
C ARG A 50 11.76 -14.57 -0.22
N ASP A 51 10.49 -14.86 -0.01
CA ASP A 51 9.95 -15.41 1.23
C ASP A 51 10.13 -16.95 1.33
N ILE A 52 10.54 -17.65 0.26
CA ILE A 52 11.00 -19.06 0.33
C ILE A 52 12.18 -19.25 1.32
N LYS A 53 12.85 -18.17 1.75
CA LYS A 53 13.87 -18.20 2.82
C LYS A 53 13.33 -17.89 4.22
N THR A 54 12.03 -17.69 4.40
CA THR A 54 11.46 -17.31 5.70
C THR A 54 10.22 -18.16 5.97
N ASP A 55 10.40 -19.22 6.76
CA ASP A 55 9.34 -20.07 7.32
C ASP A 55 8.36 -19.25 8.19
N ARG A 56 7.43 -18.53 7.56
CA ARG A 56 6.21 -18.04 8.20
C ARG A 56 5.03 -18.23 7.25
N PRO A 57 3.98 -18.93 7.67
CA PRO A 57 2.79 -19.09 6.85
C PRO A 57 2.12 -17.73 6.65
N LEU A 58 1.87 -17.37 5.38
CA LEU A 58 1.07 -16.22 4.98
C LEU A 58 -0.41 -16.50 5.33
N MET A 59 -0.75 -16.35 6.61
CA MET A 59 -2.15 -16.34 7.05
C MET A 59 -2.77 -14.95 6.78
N ASN A 60 -3.88 -14.97 6.04
CA ASN A 60 -4.93 -13.94 6.00
C ASN A 60 -4.56 -12.50 5.63
N ILE A 61 -4.50 -12.19 4.33
CA ILE A 61 -4.75 -10.82 3.83
C ILE A 61 -5.85 -10.80 2.75
N LEU A 62 -6.78 -11.77 2.75
CA LEU A 62 -7.91 -11.80 1.80
C LEU A 62 -9.30 -11.86 2.45
N THR A 63 -9.44 -11.51 3.73
CA THR A 63 -10.76 -11.32 4.36
C THR A 63 -10.90 -9.90 4.92
N ALA A 64 -10.97 -8.90 4.05
CA ALA A 64 -11.38 -7.55 4.45
C ALA A 64 -12.20 -6.82 3.38
N THR A 65 -12.93 -7.55 2.54
CA THR A 65 -13.96 -6.95 1.68
C THR A 65 -15.26 -7.73 1.86
N GLN A 66 -15.84 -7.60 3.06
CA GLN A 66 -17.27 -7.85 3.25
C GLN A 66 -18.07 -6.72 2.57
N PRO A 67 -19.11 -7.02 1.80
CA PRO A 67 -20.29 -6.17 1.77
C PRO A 67 -21.26 -6.60 2.89
N LEU A 68 -21.91 -5.61 3.52
CA LEU A 68 -23.10 -5.76 4.37
C LEU A 68 -24.30 -6.24 3.55
#